data_AF-A0A8S0URG4-F1
#
_entry.id   AF-A0A8S0URG4-F1
#
_cell.length_a   1.000
_cell.length_b   1.000
_cell.length_c   1.000
_cell.angle_alpha   90.00
_cell.angle_beta   90.00
_cell.angle_gamma   90.00
#
_symmetry.space_group_name_H-M   'P 1'
#
loop_
_entity.id
_entity.type
_entity.pdbx_description
1 polymer ?
#
loop_
_entity_poly.entity_id
_entity_poly.type
_entity_poly.pdbx_seq_one_letter_code
_entity_poly.pdbx_strand_id
1 'polypeptide(L)'
;MGFPFRFRFPVIIMAIVVVLIRRISLVQGDIGTATSYNPPYTPTKCHGNRQDQFPPGNLFVSVNEGLWDNGASCGRRYRLKCLSGRNNRPCKEGTIDVVVVDFCSRRPCPSTMVLSNDAFAAVSHSPKAKINIEYIQYGPVDPSFLLFVFSFHLKTY
;
A
#
# COMPACT_ATOMS: atom_id res chain seq x y z
N MET A 1 50.00 -25.59 24.74
CA MET A 1 48.60 -25.95 24.46
C MET A 1 47.77 -24.67 24.52
N GLY A 2 47.52 -24.02 23.39
CA GLY A 2 46.78 -22.76 23.34
C GLY A 2 45.72 -22.85 22.25
N PHE A 3 44.48 -23.12 22.65
CA PHE A 3 43.33 -23.07 21.73
C PHE A 3 43.03 -21.62 21.36
N PRO A 4 43.02 -21.22 20.07
CA PRO A 4 42.70 -19.85 19.70
C PRO A 4 41.18 -19.65 19.73
N PHE A 5 40.63 -19.39 20.92
CA PHE A 5 39.19 -19.14 21.14
C PHE A 5 38.71 -17.74 20.68
N ARG A 6 39.51 -16.96 19.95
CA ARG A 6 39.33 -15.51 19.84
C ARG A 6 38.53 -15.02 18.61
N PHE A 7 38.15 -15.89 17.68
CA PHE A 7 37.47 -15.48 16.42
C PHE A 7 36.03 -15.98 16.23
N ARG A 8 35.52 -16.88 17.06
CA ARG A 8 34.19 -17.50 16.85
C ARG A 8 33.03 -16.62 17.36
N PHE A 9 33.26 -15.86 18.43
CA PHE A 9 32.28 -14.98 19.05
C PHE A 9 31.74 -13.84 18.15
N PRO A 10 32.58 -13.05 17.44
CA PRO A 10 32.07 -11.96 16.60
C PRO A 10 31.25 -12.46 15.41
N VAL A 11 31.57 -13.63 14.87
CA VAL A 11 30.82 -14.25 13.76
C VAL A 11 29.43 -14.71 14.21
N ILE A 12 29.33 -15.29 15.41
CA ILE A 12 28.04 -15.70 15.99
C ILE A 12 27.18 -14.47 16.31
N ILE A 13 27.77 -13.41 16.87
CA ILE A 13 27.06 -12.15 17.13
C ILE A 13 26.57 -11.52 15.82
N MET A 14 27.41 -11.47 14.78
CA MET A 14 27.01 -11.00 13.44
C MET A 14 25.88 -11.85 12.84
N ALA A 15 25.93 -13.18 12.96
CA ALA A 15 24.88 -14.06 12.49
C ALA A 15 23.55 -13.83 13.24
N ILE A 16 23.60 -13.65 14.57
CA ILE A 16 22.42 -13.33 15.39
C ILE A 16 21.85 -11.96 14.98
N VAL A 17 22.68 -10.95 14.79
CA VAL A 17 22.25 -9.62 14.33
C VAL A 17 21.58 -9.69 12.96
N VAL A 18 22.15 -10.44 12.00
CA VAL A 18 21.54 -10.64 10.67
C VAL A 18 20.19 -11.37 10.77
N VAL A 19 20.06 -12.39 11.62
CA VAL A 19 18.79 -13.11 11.85
C VAL A 19 17.75 -12.20 12.50
N LEU A 20 18.15 -11.34 13.43
CA LEU A 20 17.26 -10.36 14.08
C LEU A 20 16.81 -9.27 13.10
N ILE A 21 17.68 -8.79 12.20
CA ILE A 21 17.32 -7.79 11.19
C ILE A 21 16.31 -8.35 10.17
N ARG A 22 16.35 -9.65 9.85
CA ARG A 22 15.34 -10.29 8.96
C ARG A 22 13.92 -10.29 9.52
N ARG A 23 13.75 -9.99 10.81
CA ARG A 23 12.43 -9.88 11.46
C ARG A 23 11.87 -8.45 11.43
N ILE A 24 12.64 -7.46 10.96
CA ILE A 24 12.20 -6.08 10.90
C ILE A 24 11.34 -5.90 9.64
N SER A 25 10.02 -5.88 9.82
CA SER A 25 9.10 -5.45 8.78
C SER A 25 9.23 -3.93 8.61
N LEU A 26 9.96 -3.49 7.58
CA LEU A 26 9.93 -2.09 7.16
C LEU A 26 8.58 -1.84 6.50
N VAL A 27 7.65 -1.27 7.27
CA VAL A 27 6.39 -0.73 6.75
C VAL A 27 6.67 0.70 6.35
N GLN A 28 6.84 0.93 5.04
CA GLN A 28 6.92 2.28 4.52
C GLN A 28 5.50 2.83 4.33
N GLY A 29 5.14 3.82 5.13
CA GLY A 29 3.91 4.57 4.99
C GLY A 29 4.12 5.76 4.08
N ASP A 30 3.38 5.79 2.98
CA ASP A 30 3.36 6.93 2.07
C ASP A 30 2.09 7.75 2.31
N ILE A 31 2.19 9.06 2.05
CA ILE A 31 1.07 9.98 2.17
C ILE A 31 0.55 10.29 0.76
N GLY A 32 -0.76 10.21 0.62
CA GLY A 32 -1.46 10.47 -0.63
C GLY A 32 -2.77 11.20 -0.43
N THR A 33 -3.48 11.39 -1.53
CA THR A 33 -4.84 11.92 -1.51
C THR A 33 -5.82 10.86 -1.98
N ALA A 34 -7.03 10.90 -1.41
CA ALA A 34 -8.12 10.02 -1.74
C ALA A 34 -9.39 10.80 -2.10
N THR A 35 -10.09 10.30 -3.12
CA THR A 35 -11.44 10.75 -3.52
C THR A 35 -12.29 9.52 -3.82
N SER A 36 -13.60 9.70 -3.98
CA SER A 36 -14.53 8.64 -4.37
C SER A 36 -14.90 8.74 -5.86
N TYR A 37 -15.30 7.61 -6.45
CA TYR A 37 -15.94 7.59 -7.76
C TYR A 37 -17.22 6.74 -7.77
N ASN A 38 -18.14 7.17 -8.62
CA ASN A 38 -19.44 6.53 -8.80
C ASN A 38 -19.36 5.41 -9.84
N PRO A 39 -20.27 4.42 -9.75
CA PRO A 39 -20.43 3.41 -10.79
C PRO A 39 -20.76 4.04 -12.16
N PRO A 40 -20.50 3.34 -13.28
CA PRO A 40 -20.09 1.92 -13.35
C PRO A 40 -18.63 1.68 -12.96
N TYR A 41 -18.40 0.60 -12.19
CA TYR A 41 -17.05 0.18 -11.74
C TYR A 41 -16.33 -0.72 -12.75
N THR A 42 -17.01 -1.12 -13.82
CA THR A 42 -16.52 -1.95 -14.91
C THR A 42 -16.69 -1.21 -16.24
N PRO A 43 -15.83 -1.42 -17.24
CA PRO A 43 -14.63 -2.28 -17.23
C PRO A 43 -13.47 -1.63 -16.46
N THR A 44 -12.70 -2.48 -15.78
CA THR A 44 -11.43 -2.09 -15.14
C THR A 44 -10.23 -2.39 -16.03
N LYS A 45 -9.09 -1.74 -15.78
CA LYS A 45 -7.82 -2.04 -16.45
C LYS A 45 -7.15 -3.34 -16.00
N CYS A 46 -7.42 -3.83 -14.79
CA CYS A 46 -6.78 -5.05 -14.29
C CYS A 46 -7.36 -6.32 -14.93
N HIS A 47 -8.68 -6.53 -14.81
CA HIS A 47 -9.32 -7.74 -15.34
C HIS A 47 -10.61 -7.46 -16.15
N GLY A 48 -10.78 -6.24 -16.66
CA GLY A 48 -11.92 -5.91 -17.52
C GLY A 48 -13.24 -5.95 -16.76
N ASN A 49 -14.16 -6.80 -17.22
CA ASN A 49 -15.52 -6.97 -16.66
C ASN A 49 -15.64 -8.12 -15.66
N ARG A 50 -14.50 -8.65 -15.18
CA ARG A 50 -14.48 -9.74 -14.20
C ARG A 50 -14.99 -9.25 -12.85
N GLN A 51 -16.08 -9.85 -12.37
CA GLN A 51 -16.68 -9.47 -11.09
C GLN A 51 -15.93 -10.08 -9.89
N ASP A 52 -15.20 -11.17 -10.12
CA ASP A 52 -14.38 -11.90 -9.13
C ASP A 52 -13.21 -11.09 -8.57
N GLN A 53 -12.82 -10.00 -9.22
CA GLN A 53 -11.76 -9.11 -8.73
C GLN A 53 -12.21 -8.21 -7.57
N PHE A 54 -13.52 -8.00 -7.40
CA PHE A 54 -14.03 -7.08 -6.40
C PHE A 54 -14.08 -7.76 -5.02
N PRO A 55 -13.40 -7.22 -4.00
CA PRO A 55 -13.44 -7.77 -2.66
C PRO A 55 -14.83 -7.60 -2.02
N PRO A 56 -15.17 -8.40 -0.99
CA PRO A 56 -16.41 -8.24 -0.26
C PRO A 56 -16.53 -6.82 0.32
N GLY A 57 -17.75 -6.26 0.30
CA GLY A 57 -18.01 -4.89 0.74
C GLY A 57 -17.47 -3.81 -0.20
N ASN A 58 -17.13 -4.17 -1.45
CA ASN A 58 -16.65 -3.24 -2.48
C ASN A 58 -15.45 -2.40 -2.03
N LEU A 59 -14.58 -2.96 -1.18
CA LEU A 59 -13.40 -2.26 -0.65
C LEU A 59 -12.25 -2.25 -1.68
N PHE A 60 -12.43 -1.51 -2.77
CA PHE A 60 -11.47 -1.41 -3.85
C PHE A 60 -11.13 0.03 -4.22
N VAL A 61 -10.02 0.16 -4.95
CA VAL A 61 -9.43 1.44 -5.32
C VAL A 61 -8.89 1.41 -6.74
N SER A 62 -9.00 2.55 -7.40
CA SER A 62 -8.30 2.90 -8.63
C SER A 62 -7.10 3.76 -8.30
N VAL A 63 -5.95 3.49 -8.89
CA VAL A 63 -4.70 4.22 -8.58
C VAL A 63 -4.30 5.17 -9.70
N ASN A 64 -3.51 6.19 -9.38
CA ASN A 64 -2.92 7.10 -10.35
C ASN A 64 -1.71 6.48 -11.07
N GLU A 65 -1.16 7.22 -12.04
CA GLU A 65 0.02 6.84 -12.82
C GLU A 65 1.26 6.51 -11.98
N GLY A 66 1.44 7.19 -10.83
CA GLY A 66 2.57 6.94 -9.93
C GLY A 66 2.51 5.58 -9.23
N LEU A 67 1.31 5.07 -8.97
CA LEU A 67 1.08 3.79 -8.32
C LEU A 67 0.67 2.67 -9.27
N TRP A 68 0.33 2.96 -10.53
CA TRP A 68 -0.21 1.97 -11.47
C TRP A 68 0.80 0.91 -11.92
N ASP A 69 2.07 1.31 -12.07
CA ASP A 69 3.18 0.41 -12.42
C ASP A 69 2.89 -0.50 -13.63
N ASN A 70 2.31 0.07 -14.69
CA ASN A 70 1.87 -0.63 -15.92
C ASN A 70 0.99 -1.88 -15.67
N GLY A 71 0.20 -1.87 -14.59
CA GLY A 71 -0.70 -2.97 -14.22
C GLY A 71 -0.09 -3.98 -13.25
N ALA A 72 1.18 -3.84 -12.87
CA ALA A 72 1.79 -4.67 -11.82
C ALA A 72 1.18 -4.40 -10.43
N SER A 73 0.39 -3.34 -10.30
CA SER A 73 -0.33 -2.98 -9.08
C SER A 73 -1.67 -3.67 -8.91
N CYS A 74 -2.17 -4.34 -9.94
CA CYS A 74 -3.43 -5.08 -9.88
C CYS A 74 -3.40 -6.15 -8.78
N GLY A 75 -4.44 -6.18 -7.95
CA GLY A 75 -4.55 -7.11 -6.82
C GLY A 75 -3.69 -6.75 -5.59
N ARG A 76 -2.86 -5.70 -5.66
CA ARG A 76 -2.12 -5.22 -4.48
C ARG A 76 -3.09 -4.69 -3.42
N ARG A 77 -2.77 -4.95 -2.16
CA ARG A 77 -3.55 -4.55 -0.99
C ARG A 77 -2.88 -3.39 -0.26
N TYR A 78 -3.67 -2.37 0.02
CA TYR A 78 -3.23 -1.19 0.77
C TYR A 78 -4.11 -0.98 1.99
N ARG A 79 -3.48 -0.71 3.12
CA ARG A 79 -4.17 -0.31 4.34
C ARG A 79 -4.13 1.20 4.40
N LEU A 80 -5.30 1.80 4.39
CA LEU A 80 -5.49 3.24 4.35
C LEU A 80 -5.91 3.75 5.72
N LYS A 81 -5.40 4.93 6.08
CA LYS A 81 -5.80 5.70 7.25
C LYS A 81 -6.10 7.14 6.84
N CYS A 82 -7.25 7.66 7.25
CA CYS A 82 -7.55 9.08 7.04
C CYS A 82 -6.72 9.93 8.00
N LEU A 83 -5.99 10.91 7.46
CA LEU A 83 -5.23 11.86 8.27
C LEU A 83 -6.02 13.15 8.46
N SER A 84 -6.49 13.74 7.36
CA SER A 84 -7.18 15.04 7.37
C SER A 84 -8.01 15.25 6.10
N GLY A 85 -8.81 16.30 6.05
CA GLY A 85 -9.49 16.71 4.82
C GLY A 85 -10.08 18.11 4.93
N ARG A 86 -10.63 18.62 3.82
CA ARG A 86 -11.07 20.02 3.68
C ARG A 86 -12.28 20.40 4.56
N ASN A 87 -13.11 19.43 4.95
CA ASN A 87 -14.34 19.66 5.72
C ASN A 87 -14.09 19.61 7.24
N ASN A 88 -15.08 19.96 8.06
CA ASN A 88 -14.97 19.87 9.51
C ASN A 88 -14.96 18.39 9.95
N ARG A 89 -13.78 17.82 10.20
CA ARG A 89 -13.54 16.42 10.61
C ARG A 89 -14.15 15.37 9.66
N PRO A 90 -13.65 15.24 8.42
CA PRO A 90 -14.19 14.29 7.47
C PRO A 90 -13.76 12.85 7.78
N CYS A 91 -12.65 12.66 8.50
CA CYS A 91 -12.07 11.35 8.77
C CYS A 91 -12.87 10.57 9.81
N LYS A 92 -13.13 9.29 9.52
CA LYS A 92 -13.57 8.31 10.51
C LYS A 92 -12.37 7.76 11.27
N GLU A 93 -12.60 7.29 12.49
CA GLU A 93 -11.58 6.55 13.24
C GLU A 93 -11.40 5.14 12.67
N GLY A 94 -10.16 4.70 12.54
CA GLY A 94 -9.80 3.36 12.08
C GLY A 94 -8.97 3.34 10.80
N THR A 95 -8.70 2.12 10.32
CA THR A 95 -8.02 1.87 9.05
C THR A 95 -8.86 0.92 8.21
N ILE A 96 -8.80 1.09 6.90
CA ILE A 96 -9.49 0.23 5.95
C ILE A 96 -8.51 -0.45 5.02
N ASP A 97 -8.91 -1.62 4.56
CA ASP A 97 -8.08 -2.50 3.76
C ASP A 97 -8.68 -2.55 2.36
N VAL A 98 -7.97 -2.03 1.36
CA VAL A 98 -8.46 -1.90 -0.03
C VAL A 98 -7.60 -2.67 -1.02
N VAL A 99 -8.22 -3.12 -2.11
CA VAL A 99 -7.56 -3.82 -3.22
C VAL A 99 -7.51 -2.91 -4.45
N VAL A 100 -6.36 -2.85 -5.13
CA VAL A 100 -6.26 -2.17 -6.42
C VAL A 100 -6.92 -3.02 -7.51
N VAL A 101 -7.94 -2.45 -8.14
CA VAL A 101 -8.68 -3.12 -9.23
C VAL A 101 -8.65 -2.34 -10.54
N ASP A 102 -8.31 -1.05 -10.52
CA ASP A 102 -8.38 -0.21 -11.71
C ASP A 102 -7.31 0.89 -11.78
N PHE A 103 -7.18 1.48 -12.95
CA PHE A 103 -6.36 2.64 -13.24
C PHE A 103 -7.23 3.88 -13.44
N CYS A 104 -6.77 4.99 -12.86
CA CYS A 104 -7.46 6.27 -12.96
C CYS A 104 -7.43 6.77 -14.41
N SER A 105 -8.56 6.62 -15.12
CA SER A 105 -8.65 7.00 -16.53
C SER A 105 -8.75 8.52 -16.74
N ARG A 106 -9.06 9.30 -15.70
CA ARG A 106 -9.09 10.78 -15.76
C ARG A 106 -7.67 11.33 -15.76
N ARG A 107 -7.37 12.27 -16.67
CA ARG A 107 -6.08 12.95 -16.76
C ARG A 107 -6.27 14.48 -16.61
N PRO A 108 -5.58 15.13 -15.64
CA PRO A 108 -4.82 14.51 -14.56
C PRO A 108 -5.74 13.76 -13.58
N CYS A 109 -5.22 12.72 -12.92
CA CYS A 109 -6.01 12.00 -11.92
C CYS A 109 -6.31 12.95 -10.73
N PRO A 110 -7.55 13.02 -10.22
CA PRO A 110 -7.92 13.98 -9.17
C PRO A 110 -7.19 13.74 -7.84
N SER A 111 -6.74 12.51 -7.60
CA SER A 111 -6.06 12.09 -6.38
C SER A 111 -5.15 10.89 -6.64
N THR A 112 -4.27 10.59 -5.68
CA THR A 112 -3.36 9.43 -5.75
C THR A 112 -4.13 8.12 -5.83
N MET A 113 -5.22 8.04 -5.05
CA MET A 113 -6.11 6.90 -4.97
C MET A 113 -7.55 7.38 -5.15
N VAL A 114 -8.35 6.65 -5.92
CA VAL A 114 -9.77 6.93 -6.15
C VAL A 114 -10.55 5.71 -5.70
N LEU A 115 -11.23 5.81 -4.57
CA LEU A 115 -11.89 4.70 -3.88
C LEU A 115 -13.30 4.51 -4.40
N SER A 116 -13.82 3.29 -4.29
CA SER A 116 -15.26 3.05 -4.43
C SER A 116 -16.06 3.88 -3.40
N ASN A 117 -17.36 4.04 -3.63
CA ASN A 117 -18.22 4.76 -2.68
C ASN A 117 -18.25 4.08 -1.31
N ASP A 118 -18.27 2.75 -1.28
CA ASP A 118 -18.31 1.97 -0.05
C ASP A 118 -16.99 2.07 0.73
N ALA A 119 -15.85 1.95 0.02
CA ALA A 119 -14.54 2.14 0.63
C ALA A 119 -14.36 3.58 1.15
N PHE A 120 -14.82 4.57 0.39
CA PHE A 120 -14.74 5.96 0.79
C PHE A 120 -15.64 6.28 1.99
N ALA A 121 -16.85 5.71 2.02
CA ALA A 121 -17.77 5.83 3.15
C ALA A 121 -17.22 5.15 4.42
N ALA A 122 -16.36 4.13 4.29
CA ALA A 122 -15.72 3.51 5.44
C ALA A 122 -14.64 4.40 6.08
N VAL A 123 -13.95 5.23 5.28
CA VAL A 123 -12.85 6.10 5.76
C VAL A 123 -13.26 7.55 6.03
N SER A 124 -14.35 8.03 5.43
CA SER A 124 -14.80 9.42 5.51
C SER A 124 -16.30 9.55 5.77
N HIS A 125 -16.69 10.54 6.58
CA HIS A 125 -18.08 10.98 6.76
C HIS A 125 -18.60 11.80 5.57
N SER A 126 -17.70 12.45 4.82
CA SER A 126 -18.06 13.27 3.68
C SER A 126 -17.85 12.48 2.39
N PRO A 127 -18.89 12.16 1.60
CA PRO A 127 -18.77 11.28 0.43
C PRO A 127 -18.10 11.93 -0.79
N LYS A 128 -18.02 13.27 -0.86
CA LYS A 128 -17.46 14.02 -2.00
C LYS A 128 -16.22 14.86 -1.64
N ALA A 129 -15.72 14.75 -0.42
CA ALA A 129 -14.55 15.51 0.00
C ALA A 129 -13.27 14.91 -0.59
N LYS A 130 -12.26 15.74 -0.84
CA LYS A 130 -10.88 15.27 -1.01
C LYS A 130 -10.24 15.15 0.37
N ILE A 131 -9.73 13.97 0.69
CA ILE A 131 -9.09 13.68 1.97
C ILE A 131 -7.60 13.34 1.75
N ASN A 132 -6.80 13.61 2.76
CA ASN A 132 -5.41 13.18 2.85
C ASN A 132 -5.38 11.85 3.59
N ILE A 133 -4.74 10.86 3.00
CA ILE A 133 -4.63 9.51 3.53
C ILE A 133 -3.17 9.13 3.69
N GLU A 134 -2.90 8.36 4.72
CA GLU A 134 -1.70 7.54 4.82
C GLU A 134 -2.05 6.16 4.30
N TYR A 135 -1.16 5.57 3.50
CA TYR A 135 -1.33 4.23 2.99
C TYR A 135 -0.06 3.41 3.12
N ILE A 136 -0.23 2.14 3.49
CA ILE A 136 0.83 1.16 3.56
C ILE A 136 0.46 -0.04 2.71
N GLN A 137 1.40 -0.53 1.90
CA GLN A 137 1.21 -1.81 1.22
C GLN A 137 1.33 -2.93 2.26
N TYR A 138 0.31 -3.77 2.40
CA TYR A 138 0.35 -4.92 3.30
C TYR A 138 -0.18 -6.15 2.57
N GLY A 139 0.68 -7.14 2.40
CA GLY A 139 0.37 -8.43 1.80
C GLY A 139 1.24 -9.52 2.44
N PRO A 140 0.98 -10.80 2.17
CA PRO A 140 1.97 -11.83 2.49
C PRO A 140 3.25 -11.40 1.79
N VAL A 141 4.31 -11.16 2.58
CA VAL A 141 5.62 -10.83 2.05
C VAL A 141 6.07 -11.99 1.17
N ASP A 142 5.92 -11.83 -0.15
CA ASP A 142 6.73 -12.63 -1.07
C ASP A 142 8.19 -12.35 -0.66
N PRO A 143 8.98 -13.38 -0.34
CA PRO A 143 10.39 -13.20 0.02
C PRO A 143 11.20 -12.48 -1.07
N SER A 144 10.65 -12.35 -2.28
CA SER A 144 11.14 -11.52 -3.39
C SER A 144 11.08 -10.01 -3.13
N PHE A 145 10.20 -9.51 -2.27
CA PHE A 145 10.06 -8.07 -1.96
C PHE A 145 11.25 -7.54 -1.14
N LEU A 146 11.93 -8.42 -0.39
CA LEU A 146 13.18 -8.11 0.30
C LEU A 146 14.30 -7.72 -0.68
N LEU A 147 14.33 -8.29 -1.89
CA LEU A 147 15.31 -7.91 -2.91
C LEU A 147 15.08 -6.50 -3.45
N PHE A 148 13.82 -6.04 -3.52
CA PHE A 148 13.50 -4.68 -3.97
C PHE A 148 13.91 -3.59 -2.97
N VAL A 149 13.75 -3.84 -1.66
CA VAL A 149 14.19 -2.89 -0.62
C VAL A 149 15.72 -2.79 -0.60
N PHE A 150 16.44 -3.91 -0.77
CA PHE A 150 17.91 -3.87 -0.95
C PHE A 150 18.31 -3.07 -2.20
N SER A 151 17.52 -3.13 -3.28
CA SER A 151 17.81 -2.38 -4.50
C SER A 151 17.64 -0.86 -4.35
N PHE A 152 16.76 -0.39 -3.46
CA PHE A 152 16.65 1.04 -3.13
C PHE A 152 17.81 1.51 -2.23
N HIS A 153 18.25 0.68 -1.28
CA HIS A 153 19.34 1.03 -0.37
C HIS A 153 20.73 1.04 -1.06
N LEU A 154 20.91 0.30 -2.16
CA LEU A 154 22.14 0.34 -2.97
C LEU A 154 22.22 1.54 -3.93
N LYS A 155 21.15 2.32 -4.10
CA LYS A 155 21.17 3.53 -4.94
C LYS A 155 21.51 4.80 -4.17
N THR A 156 21.72 4.69 -2.86
CA THR A 156 22.07 5.80 -1.96
C THR A 156 23.51 5.71 -1.42
N TYR A 157 24.33 4.79 -1.94
CA TYR A 157 25.78 4.75 -1.74
C TYR A 157 26.51 4.80 -3.08
#